data_AF-A0A553ZJB8-F1
#
_entry.id   AF-A0A553ZJB8-F1
#
_cell.length_a   1.000
_cell.length_b   1.000
_cell.length_c   1.000
_cell.angle_alpha   90.00
_cell.angle_beta   90.00
_cell.angle_gamma   90.00
#
_symmetry.space_group_name_H-M   'P 1'
#
loop_
_entity.id
_entity.type
_entity.pdbx_description
1 polymer ?
#
loop_
_entity_poly.entity_id
_entity_poly.type
_entity_poly.pdbx_seq_one_letter_code
_entity_poly.pdbx_strand_id
1 'polypeptide(L)'
;MTEQEVTAAREAIQQLEKVSKLVTRSLLAIGFGALVFTCINVTSFATSHDVPGWVAWMLDPLASLALLTVLYVDGVLAEQGGYSPSGWPFALRWFAGLATWIMNCWQSLFPDGHFRLVPSQADAGGLLLHSVAPLLLIALAEASAGYRTYLAGKCAEHRLTVKAYQETVAAERAARAQQAREERDRAEEAERAQEQERARLAQEQAQRQAEREDREHAARLADEARKAEIEKARELARIAKEKEEREARRTAERLRAQAEIEAAERDREAERERLRIKAEAEARAHEENERAKRQAAAERRTRAPQTPVRHSRPASESASKKQLVSTSISDSRASNREERIPREVRAAQRDQAEREAAAALLDDRAPDPVQLAKAYGLGETWGGDRIRAARRRLAEEDGFEDAVIAAVLEVSA
;
A
#
# COMPACT_ATOMS: atom_id res chain seq x y z
N MET A 1 -43.64 -1.72 -2.93
CA MET A 1 -44.03 -0.40 -3.46
C MET A 1 -43.59 -0.27 -4.90
N THR A 2 -44.36 0.43 -5.72
CA THR A 2 -44.03 0.73 -7.12
C THR A 2 -43.50 2.15 -7.30
N GLU A 3 -42.75 2.40 -8.38
CA GLU A 3 -42.32 3.76 -8.75
C GLU A 3 -43.52 4.69 -9.08
N GLN A 4 -44.63 4.10 -9.52
CA GLN A 4 -45.90 4.80 -9.75
C GLN A 4 -46.52 5.31 -8.45
N GLU A 5 -46.58 4.50 -7.38
CA GLU A 5 -47.03 4.94 -6.04
C GLU A 5 -46.20 6.12 -5.51
N VAL A 6 -44.88 6.07 -5.71
CA VAL A 6 -43.94 7.13 -5.26
C VAL A 6 -44.14 8.42 -6.04
N THR A 7 -44.40 8.31 -7.34
CA THR A 7 -44.68 9.45 -8.22
C THR A 7 -46.01 10.10 -7.83
N ALA A 8 -47.07 9.29 -7.65
CA ALA A 8 -48.36 9.76 -7.16
C ALA A 8 -48.26 10.40 -5.76
N ALA A 9 -47.48 9.82 -4.84
CA ALA A 9 -47.25 10.40 -3.51
C ALA A 9 -46.52 11.77 -3.59
N ARG A 10 -45.55 11.92 -4.49
CA ARG A 10 -44.86 13.22 -4.73
C ARG A 10 -45.81 14.26 -5.32
N GLU A 11 -46.64 13.87 -6.29
CA GLU A 11 -47.67 14.76 -6.86
C GLU A 11 -48.71 15.17 -5.81
N ALA A 12 -49.16 14.23 -4.98
CA ALA A 12 -50.07 14.49 -3.86
C ALA A 12 -49.46 15.50 -2.86
N ILE A 13 -48.19 15.35 -2.46
CA ILE A 13 -47.48 16.34 -1.63
C ILE A 13 -47.47 17.72 -2.30
N GLN A 14 -47.14 17.81 -3.60
CA GLN A 14 -47.17 19.10 -4.31
C GLN A 14 -48.57 19.71 -4.40
N GLN A 15 -49.62 18.90 -4.56
CA GLN A 15 -51.00 19.38 -4.55
C GLN A 15 -51.42 19.86 -3.16
N LEU A 16 -51.14 19.09 -2.10
CA LEU A 16 -51.41 19.46 -0.72
C LEU A 16 -50.66 20.74 -0.30
N GLU A 17 -49.41 20.93 -0.74
CA GLU A 17 -48.67 22.17 -0.50
C GLU A 17 -49.23 23.37 -1.28
N LYS A 18 -49.71 23.17 -2.53
CA LYS A 18 -50.40 24.22 -3.29
C LYS A 18 -51.73 24.60 -2.63
N VAL A 19 -52.51 23.62 -2.19
CA VAL A 19 -53.77 23.81 -1.44
C VAL A 19 -53.51 24.52 -0.11
N SER A 20 -52.52 24.08 0.67
CA SER A 20 -52.13 24.73 1.94
C SER A 20 -51.73 26.19 1.73
N LYS A 21 -50.94 26.51 0.70
CA LYS A 21 -50.56 27.88 0.34
C LYS A 21 -51.76 28.71 -0.13
N LEU A 22 -52.71 28.12 -0.87
CA LEU A 22 -53.94 28.79 -1.29
C LEU A 22 -54.86 29.09 -0.09
N VAL A 23 -55.16 28.07 0.72
CA VAL A 23 -55.94 28.16 1.96
C VAL A 23 -55.36 29.24 2.87
N THR A 24 -54.05 29.19 3.17
CA THR A 24 -53.38 30.18 4.01
C THR A 24 -53.54 31.61 3.48
N ARG A 25 -53.39 31.82 2.17
CA ARG A 25 -53.55 33.16 1.55
C ARG A 25 -54.99 33.65 1.58
N SER A 26 -55.97 32.77 1.32
CA SER A 26 -57.39 33.10 1.44
C SER A 26 -57.78 33.42 2.89
N LEU A 27 -57.26 32.67 3.86
CA LEU A 27 -57.49 32.91 5.29
C LEU A 27 -56.92 34.26 5.75
N LEU A 28 -55.70 34.60 5.32
CA LEU A 28 -55.10 35.91 5.61
C LEU A 28 -55.88 37.05 4.95
N ALA A 29 -56.36 36.88 3.72
CA ALA A 29 -57.16 37.89 3.02
C ALA A 29 -58.54 38.13 3.67
N ILE A 30 -59.26 37.06 4.01
CA ILE A 30 -60.56 37.16 4.70
C ILE A 30 -60.37 37.70 6.12
N GLY A 31 -59.35 37.22 6.84
CA GLY A 31 -59.01 37.70 8.18
C GLY A 31 -58.67 39.19 8.22
N PHE A 32 -57.86 39.67 7.26
CA PHE A 32 -57.55 41.09 7.12
C PHE A 32 -58.78 41.92 6.74
N GLY A 33 -59.61 41.46 5.80
CA GLY A 33 -60.84 42.16 5.42
C GLY A 33 -61.83 42.31 6.57
N ALA A 34 -62.01 41.25 7.37
CA ALA A 34 -62.85 41.27 8.55
C ALA A 34 -62.24 42.13 9.68
N LEU A 35 -60.93 42.12 9.89
CA LEU A 35 -60.22 42.99 10.84
C LEU A 35 -60.40 44.48 10.50
N VAL A 36 -60.38 44.85 9.22
CA VAL A 36 -60.66 46.24 8.80
C VAL A 36 -62.11 46.62 9.12
N PHE A 37 -63.07 45.70 8.93
CA PHE A 37 -64.47 45.92 9.28
C PHE A 37 -64.70 46.05 10.80
N THR A 38 -64.10 45.17 11.62
CA THR A 38 -64.21 45.27 13.09
C THR A 38 -63.59 46.55 13.61
N CYS A 39 -62.41 46.93 13.09
CA CYS A 39 -61.72 48.16 13.48
C CYS A 39 -62.56 49.41 13.20
N ILE A 40 -63.23 49.49 12.04
CA ILE A 40 -64.15 50.61 11.72
C ILE A 40 -65.32 50.67 12.71
N ASN A 41 -65.97 49.53 12.98
CA ASN A 41 -67.12 49.47 13.89
C ASN A 41 -66.73 49.81 15.34
N VAL A 42 -65.62 49.25 15.84
CA VAL A 42 -65.12 49.50 17.20
C VAL A 42 -64.62 50.94 17.35
N THR A 43 -63.99 51.51 16.33
CA THR A 43 -63.62 52.94 16.33
C THR A 43 -64.87 53.83 16.42
N SER A 44 -65.90 53.54 15.61
CA SER A 44 -67.19 54.24 15.66
C SER A 44 -67.82 54.18 17.05
N PHE A 45 -67.95 52.97 17.62
CA PHE A 45 -68.50 52.74 18.96
C PHE A 45 -67.69 53.45 20.06
N ALA A 46 -66.36 53.40 20.03
CA ALA A 46 -65.53 54.05 21.04
C ALA A 46 -65.59 55.58 20.93
N THR A 47 -65.59 56.15 19.72
CA THR A 47 -65.78 57.61 19.52
C THR A 47 -67.18 58.09 19.91
N SER A 48 -68.20 57.21 19.90
CA SER A 48 -69.53 57.53 20.47
C SER A 48 -69.60 57.44 22.00
N HIS A 49 -68.47 57.18 22.68
CA HIS A 49 -68.33 57.11 24.14
C HIS A 49 -67.15 57.97 24.64
N ASP A 50 -66.92 59.11 23.97
CA ASP A 50 -65.88 60.12 24.29
C ASP A 50 -64.43 59.60 24.32
N VAL A 51 -64.15 58.41 23.78
CA VAL A 51 -62.79 57.88 23.66
C VAL A 51 -62.03 58.67 22.59
N PRO A 52 -60.81 59.19 22.87
CA PRO A 52 -60.01 59.89 21.87
C PRO A 52 -59.77 59.02 20.63
N GLY A 53 -60.04 59.57 19.44
CA GLY A 53 -60.07 58.79 18.19
C GLY A 53 -58.81 57.98 17.87
N TRP A 54 -57.63 58.42 18.33
CA TRP A 54 -56.39 57.67 18.17
C TRP A 54 -56.33 56.42 19.07
N VAL A 55 -56.90 56.48 20.29
CA VAL A 55 -57.04 55.32 21.18
C VAL A 55 -58.08 54.35 20.62
N ALA A 56 -59.23 54.89 20.21
CA ALA A 56 -60.32 54.13 19.60
C ALA A 56 -59.84 53.29 18.40
N TRP A 57 -59.04 53.90 17.52
CA TRP A 57 -58.50 53.23 16.32
C TRP A 57 -57.40 52.21 16.61
N MET A 58 -56.60 52.40 17.67
CA MET A 58 -55.54 51.45 18.03
C MET A 58 -56.04 50.24 18.83
N LEU A 59 -57.22 50.31 19.44
CA LEU A 59 -57.72 49.29 20.38
C LEU A 59 -58.01 47.94 19.69
N ASP A 60 -58.83 47.93 18.63
CA ASP A 60 -59.21 46.69 17.93
C ASP A 60 -58.03 46.01 17.19
N PRO A 61 -57.15 46.74 16.47
CA PRO A 61 -55.96 46.13 15.86
C PRO A 61 -54.99 45.53 16.87
N LEU A 62 -54.77 46.19 18.03
CA LEU A 62 -53.83 45.71 19.03
C LEU A 62 -54.38 44.48 19.78
N ALA A 63 -55.66 44.49 20.14
CA ALA A 63 -56.33 43.32 20.72
C ALA A 63 -56.35 42.13 19.75
N SER A 64 -56.67 42.38 18.47
CA SER A 64 -56.70 41.36 17.43
C SER A 64 -55.30 40.82 17.09
N LEU A 65 -54.26 41.65 17.08
CA LEU A 65 -52.88 41.21 16.86
C LEU A 65 -52.36 40.35 18.03
N ALA A 66 -52.69 40.71 19.27
CA ALA A 66 -52.37 39.91 20.45
C ALA A 66 -53.07 38.54 20.38
N LEU A 67 -54.37 38.52 20.05
CA LEU A 67 -55.13 37.28 19.86
C LEU A 67 -54.54 36.42 18.73
N LEU A 68 -54.25 37.02 17.57
CA LEU A 68 -53.66 36.33 16.41
C LEU A 68 -52.29 35.73 16.76
N THR A 69 -51.48 36.44 17.55
CA THR A 69 -50.17 35.97 17.98
C THR A 69 -50.29 34.78 18.94
N VAL A 70 -51.21 34.83 19.92
CA VAL A 70 -51.49 33.70 20.82
C VAL A 70 -51.98 32.48 20.03
N LEU A 71 -52.97 32.66 19.13
CA LEU A 71 -53.50 31.58 18.29
C LEU A 71 -52.46 31.01 17.32
N TYR A 72 -51.55 31.84 16.79
CA TYR A 72 -50.46 31.38 15.92
C TYR A 72 -49.42 30.56 16.69
N VAL A 73 -48.96 31.06 17.85
CA VAL A 73 -47.98 30.37 18.71
C VAL A 73 -48.54 29.02 19.18
N ASP A 74 -49.78 29.00 19.65
CA ASP A 74 -50.46 27.78 20.11
C ASP A 74 -50.63 26.75 18.97
N GLY A 75 -51.04 27.19 17.78
CA GLY A 75 -51.14 26.34 16.59
C GLY A 75 -49.79 25.78 16.12
N VAL A 76 -48.70 26.54 16.25
CA VAL A 76 -47.34 26.08 15.93
C VAL A 76 -46.81 25.11 16.99
N LEU A 77 -47.13 25.31 18.28
CA LEU A 77 -46.79 24.38 19.36
C LEU A 77 -47.51 23.03 19.21
N ALA A 78 -48.78 23.04 18.79
CA ALA A 78 -49.54 21.84 18.45
C ALA A 78 -48.92 21.07 17.26
N GLU A 79 -48.46 21.77 16.21
CA GLU A 79 -47.80 21.15 15.06
C GLU A 79 -46.45 20.48 15.38
N GLN A 80 -45.78 20.85 16.49
CA GLN A 80 -44.51 20.24 16.91
C GLN A 80 -44.67 18.95 17.74
N GLY A 81 -45.89 18.42 17.89
CA GLY A 81 -46.14 17.05 18.34
C GLY A 81 -45.88 16.73 19.83
N GLY A 82 -45.45 17.72 20.62
CA GLY A 82 -45.26 17.59 22.08
C GLY A 82 -46.32 18.27 22.95
N TYR A 83 -47.21 19.08 22.35
CA TYR A 83 -48.22 19.85 23.10
C TYR A 83 -49.59 19.17 23.05
N SER A 84 -50.04 18.62 24.18
CA SER A 84 -51.44 18.22 24.36
C SER A 84 -52.33 19.47 24.31
N PRO A 85 -53.30 19.58 23.39
CA PRO A 85 -54.14 20.77 23.28
C PRO A 85 -54.98 20.94 24.55
N SER A 86 -54.61 21.91 25.38
CA SER A 86 -55.39 22.27 26.57
C SER A 86 -56.71 22.94 26.15
N GLY A 87 -57.72 22.98 27.03
CA GLY A 87 -58.98 23.68 26.73
C GLY A 87 -58.85 25.21 26.65
N TRP A 88 -57.72 25.77 27.09
CA TRP A 88 -57.53 27.22 27.24
C TRP A 88 -57.49 28.02 25.93
N PRO A 89 -56.80 27.61 24.85
CA PRO A 89 -56.76 28.36 23.61
C PRO A 89 -58.11 28.37 22.88
N PHE A 90 -58.88 27.28 23.02
CA PHE A 90 -60.28 27.22 22.57
C PHE A 90 -61.15 28.19 23.38
N ALA A 91 -61.05 28.18 24.72
CA ALA A 91 -61.79 29.11 25.57
C ALA A 91 -61.42 30.58 25.30
N LEU A 92 -60.14 30.90 25.09
CA LEU A 92 -59.65 32.24 24.74
C LEU A 92 -60.15 32.68 23.35
N ARG A 93 -60.14 31.79 22.35
CA ARG A 93 -60.69 32.04 21.01
C ARG A 93 -62.18 32.38 21.06
N TRP A 94 -62.97 31.61 21.80
CA TRP A 94 -64.40 31.87 21.98
C TRP A 94 -64.66 33.13 22.81
N PHE A 95 -63.93 33.36 23.90
CA PHE A 95 -64.07 34.58 24.72
C PHE A 95 -63.77 35.84 23.90
N ALA A 96 -62.64 35.88 23.20
CA ALA A 96 -62.27 37.04 22.39
C ALA A 96 -63.21 37.22 21.19
N GLY A 97 -63.59 36.15 20.51
CA GLY A 97 -64.58 36.19 19.43
C GLY A 97 -65.94 36.73 19.88
N LEU A 98 -66.44 36.28 21.04
CA LEU A 98 -67.67 36.79 21.66
C LEU A 98 -67.54 38.25 22.09
N ALA A 99 -66.39 38.67 22.63
CA ALA A 99 -66.14 40.07 22.98
C ALA A 99 -66.15 40.97 21.72
N THR A 100 -65.43 40.59 20.66
CA THR A 100 -65.45 41.31 19.37
C THR A 100 -66.86 41.34 18.76
N TRP A 101 -67.61 40.24 18.82
CA TRP A 101 -69.00 40.17 18.36
C TRP A 101 -69.92 41.11 19.16
N ILE A 102 -69.84 41.12 20.49
CA ILE A 102 -70.62 42.02 21.36
C ILE A 102 -70.29 43.49 21.06
N MET A 103 -69.01 43.85 20.87
CA MET A 103 -68.63 45.22 20.52
C MET A 103 -69.14 45.64 19.14
N ASN A 104 -69.05 44.76 18.13
CA ASN A 104 -69.56 45.06 16.78
C ASN A 104 -71.08 45.20 16.74
N CYS A 105 -71.80 44.44 17.58
CA CYS A 105 -73.25 44.42 17.62
C CYS A 105 -73.86 45.36 18.68
N TRP A 106 -73.05 46.05 19.49
CA TRP A 106 -73.52 46.78 20.68
C TRP A 106 -74.62 47.79 20.37
N GLN A 107 -74.41 48.62 19.34
CA GLN A 107 -75.39 49.64 18.92
C GLN A 107 -76.70 49.02 18.40
N SER A 108 -76.67 47.76 17.94
CA SER A 108 -77.87 47.01 17.53
C SER A 108 -78.55 46.26 18.67
N LEU A 109 -77.82 45.84 19.73
CA LEU A 109 -78.43 45.29 20.95
C LEU A 109 -79.05 46.39 21.83
N PHE A 110 -78.35 47.51 22.00
CA PHE A 110 -78.69 48.57 22.94
C PHE A 110 -78.74 49.95 22.26
N PRO A 111 -79.66 50.20 21.30
CA PRO A 111 -79.85 51.53 20.72
C PRO A 111 -80.30 52.57 21.76
N ASP A 112 -80.98 52.13 22.83
CA ASP A 112 -81.32 52.94 24.01
C ASP A 112 -80.08 53.37 24.84
N GLY A 113 -78.86 52.90 24.52
CA GLY A 113 -77.62 53.12 25.29
C GLY A 113 -77.55 52.41 26.65
N HIS A 114 -78.69 52.05 27.24
CA HIS A 114 -78.78 51.38 28.53
C HIS A 114 -78.65 49.85 28.43
N PHE A 115 -77.61 49.30 29.09
CA PHE A 115 -77.46 47.86 29.27
C PHE A 115 -78.66 47.26 30.04
N ARG A 116 -79.26 46.21 29.47
CA ARG A 116 -80.35 45.41 30.06
C ARG A 116 -80.08 43.93 29.82
N LEU A 117 -80.44 43.07 30.78
CA LEU A 117 -80.23 41.62 30.66
C LEU A 117 -81.05 40.96 29.53
N VAL A 118 -82.14 41.62 29.12
CA VAL A 118 -82.94 41.28 27.94
C VAL A 118 -83.12 42.56 27.12
N PRO A 119 -82.65 42.61 25.85
CA PRO A 119 -82.89 43.74 24.97
C PRO A 119 -84.38 43.90 24.65
N SER A 120 -84.91 45.12 24.81
CA SER A 120 -86.33 45.44 24.55
C SER A 120 -86.59 46.01 23.15
N GLN A 121 -85.55 46.52 22.47
CA GLN A 121 -85.62 47.13 21.13
C GLN A 121 -84.34 46.82 20.32
N ALA A 122 -83.91 45.56 20.29
CA ALA A 122 -82.75 45.19 19.46
C ALA A 122 -83.09 45.25 17.97
N ASP A 123 -82.26 45.92 17.16
CA ASP A 123 -82.38 45.89 15.71
C ASP A 123 -81.84 44.56 15.17
N ALA A 124 -82.74 43.66 14.78
CA ALA A 124 -82.40 42.38 14.19
C ALA A 124 -81.67 42.51 12.84
N GLY A 125 -81.87 43.60 12.10
CA GLY A 125 -81.20 43.86 10.81
C GLY A 125 -79.73 44.21 10.99
N GLY A 126 -79.44 45.25 11.78
CA GLY A 126 -78.10 45.63 12.18
C GLY A 126 -77.37 44.51 12.94
N LEU A 127 -78.06 43.82 13.86
CA LEU A 127 -77.49 42.67 14.57
C LEU A 127 -77.03 41.59 13.59
N LEU A 128 -77.86 41.20 12.62
CA LEU A 128 -77.49 40.22 11.61
C LEU A 128 -76.29 40.72 10.77
N LEU A 129 -76.34 41.96 10.30
CA LEU A 129 -75.31 42.56 9.43
C LEU A 129 -73.93 42.65 10.12
N HIS A 130 -73.88 43.17 11.34
CA HIS A 130 -72.64 43.30 12.11
C HIS A 130 -72.17 41.96 12.72
N SER A 131 -73.03 40.94 12.79
CA SER A 131 -72.63 39.58 13.19
C SER A 131 -71.82 38.83 12.13
N VAL A 132 -71.99 39.12 10.83
CA VAL A 132 -71.42 38.28 9.75
C VAL A 132 -69.90 38.18 9.84
N ALA A 133 -69.19 39.30 9.97
CA ALA A 133 -67.73 39.30 9.97
C ALA A 133 -67.10 38.68 11.25
N PRO A 134 -67.56 39.00 12.48
CA PRO A 134 -67.09 38.29 13.69
C PRO A 134 -67.37 36.78 13.66
N LEU A 135 -68.57 36.34 13.24
CA LEU A 135 -68.89 34.92 13.17
C LEU A 135 -68.05 34.21 12.09
N LEU A 136 -67.81 34.85 10.94
CA LEU A 136 -66.93 34.35 9.90
C LEU A 136 -65.48 34.21 10.42
N LEU A 137 -64.96 35.19 11.17
CA LEU A 137 -63.64 35.11 11.80
C LEU A 137 -63.51 33.92 12.76
N ILE A 138 -64.49 33.70 13.64
CA ILE A 138 -64.48 32.58 14.61
C ILE A 138 -64.50 31.24 13.87
N ALA A 139 -65.43 31.07 12.92
CA ALA A 139 -65.55 29.85 12.14
C ALA A 139 -64.31 29.57 11.27
N LEU A 140 -63.71 30.62 10.69
CA LEU A 140 -62.50 30.53 9.89
C LEU A 140 -61.27 30.19 10.74
N ALA A 141 -61.16 30.75 11.95
CA ALA A 141 -60.08 30.42 12.88
C ALA A 141 -60.14 28.94 13.31
N GLU A 142 -61.32 28.42 13.61
CA GLU A 142 -61.51 27.01 13.97
C GLU A 142 -61.21 26.08 12.78
N ALA A 143 -61.76 26.39 11.60
CA ALA A 143 -61.50 25.66 10.37
C ALA A 143 -59.99 25.67 9.99
N SER A 144 -59.28 26.76 10.28
CA SER A 144 -57.84 26.88 10.00
C SER A 144 -57.00 25.80 10.69
N ALA A 145 -57.30 25.51 11.96
CA ALA A 145 -56.59 24.52 12.77
C ALA A 145 -56.88 23.10 12.26
N GLY A 146 -58.14 22.81 11.93
CA GLY A 146 -58.55 21.54 11.32
C GLY A 146 -57.85 21.30 9.97
N TYR A 147 -57.88 22.28 9.07
CA TYR A 147 -57.24 22.15 7.75
C TYR A 147 -55.72 22.05 7.85
N ARG A 148 -55.05 22.83 8.70
CA ARG A 148 -53.59 22.72 8.90
C ARG A 148 -53.20 21.32 9.38
N THR A 149 -53.83 20.83 10.44
CA THR A 149 -53.57 19.51 11.02
C THR A 149 -53.80 18.39 9.99
N TYR A 150 -54.91 18.44 9.25
CA TYR A 150 -55.24 17.45 8.22
C TYR A 150 -54.23 17.45 7.05
N LEU A 151 -53.90 18.64 6.51
CA LEU A 151 -52.96 18.77 5.41
C LEU A 151 -51.53 18.38 5.83
N ALA A 152 -51.11 18.74 7.06
CA ALA A 152 -49.83 18.33 7.62
C ALA A 152 -49.74 16.80 7.78
N GLY A 153 -50.77 16.17 8.36
CA GLY A 153 -50.87 14.71 8.50
C GLY A 153 -50.79 13.98 7.16
N LYS A 154 -51.55 14.43 6.15
CA LYS A 154 -51.49 13.83 4.79
C LYS A 154 -50.17 14.08 4.07
N CYS A 155 -49.52 15.23 4.28
CA CYS A 155 -48.16 15.44 3.79
C CYS A 155 -47.16 14.50 4.47
N ALA A 156 -47.28 14.26 5.77
CA ALA A 156 -46.40 13.34 6.51
C ALA A 156 -46.59 11.89 6.04
N GLU A 157 -47.82 11.43 5.88
CA GLU A 157 -48.18 10.10 5.35
C GLU A 157 -47.51 9.83 4.00
N HIS A 158 -47.69 10.71 3.01
CA HIS A 158 -47.04 10.57 1.71
C HIS A 158 -45.51 10.72 1.77
N ARG A 159 -44.95 11.52 2.69
CA ARG A 159 -43.50 11.63 2.88
C ARG A 159 -42.90 10.34 3.45
N LEU A 160 -43.60 9.63 4.35
CA LEU A 160 -43.21 8.30 4.81
C LEU A 160 -43.21 7.28 3.66
N THR A 161 -44.23 7.29 2.79
CA THR A 161 -44.28 6.50 1.56
C THR A 161 -43.04 6.74 0.68
N VAL A 162 -42.70 8.00 0.39
CA VAL A 162 -41.53 8.34 -0.43
C VAL A 162 -40.21 7.91 0.24
N LYS A 163 -40.08 8.08 1.58
CA LYS A 163 -38.88 7.72 2.35
C LYS A 163 -38.63 6.21 2.34
N ALA A 164 -39.65 5.40 2.60
CA ALA A 164 -39.53 3.94 2.60
C ALA A 164 -39.03 3.39 1.25
N TYR A 165 -39.52 3.96 0.13
CA TYR A 165 -39.01 3.59 -1.19
C TYR A 165 -37.56 4.02 -1.42
N GLN A 166 -37.18 5.24 -0.99
CA GLN A 166 -35.79 5.71 -1.07
C GLN A 166 -34.85 4.79 -0.28
N GLU A 167 -35.28 4.29 0.88
CA GLU A 167 -34.53 3.31 1.69
C GLU A 167 -34.40 1.97 0.96
N THR A 168 -35.46 1.43 0.34
CA THR A 168 -35.35 0.19 -0.46
C THR A 168 -34.41 0.36 -1.68
N VAL A 169 -34.48 1.49 -2.39
CA VAL A 169 -33.61 1.75 -3.55
C VAL A 169 -32.16 2.00 -3.13
N ALA A 170 -31.93 2.59 -1.94
CA ALA A 170 -30.59 2.73 -1.37
C ALA A 170 -30.01 1.36 -0.97
N ALA A 171 -30.80 0.50 -0.33
CA ALA A 171 -30.40 -0.86 0.04
C ALA A 171 -30.09 -1.73 -1.19
N GLU A 172 -30.91 -1.68 -2.25
CA GLU A 172 -30.60 -2.36 -3.52
C GLU A 172 -29.30 -1.87 -4.16
N ARG A 173 -29.04 -0.55 -4.14
CA ARG A 173 -27.79 0.02 -4.67
C ARG A 173 -26.58 -0.40 -3.85
N ALA A 174 -26.70 -0.44 -2.53
CA ALA A 174 -25.65 -0.93 -1.64
C ALA A 174 -25.36 -2.42 -1.89
N ALA A 175 -26.39 -3.27 -1.99
CA ALA A 175 -26.24 -4.70 -2.28
C ALA A 175 -25.56 -4.95 -3.64
N ARG A 176 -25.97 -4.24 -4.70
CA ARG A 176 -25.32 -4.34 -6.02
C ARG A 176 -23.87 -3.83 -5.99
N ALA A 177 -23.58 -2.78 -5.21
CA ALA A 177 -22.22 -2.26 -5.04
C ALA A 177 -21.32 -3.23 -4.25
N GLN A 178 -21.87 -3.94 -3.26
CA GLN A 178 -21.18 -5.01 -2.53
C GLN A 178 -20.90 -6.21 -3.45
N GLN A 179 -21.89 -6.70 -4.19
CA GLN A 179 -21.71 -7.78 -5.17
C GLN A 179 -20.62 -7.44 -6.20
N ALA A 180 -20.62 -6.20 -6.71
CA ALA A 180 -19.60 -5.72 -7.64
C ALA A 180 -18.20 -5.49 -7.02
N ARG A 181 -18.07 -5.48 -5.69
CA ARG A 181 -16.78 -5.59 -4.98
C ARG A 181 -16.36 -7.05 -4.86
N GLU A 182 -17.23 -7.89 -4.30
CA GLU A 182 -16.98 -9.33 -4.15
C GLU A 182 -16.62 -10.04 -5.47
N GLU A 183 -17.18 -9.59 -6.61
CA GLU A 183 -16.81 -10.09 -7.95
C GLU A 183 -15.42 -9.63 -8.41
N ARG A 184 -14.97 -8.42 -8.04
CA ARG A 184 -13.62 -7.93 -8.31
C ARG A 184 -12.61 -8.62 -7.41
N ASP A 185 -12.91 -8.74 -6.12
CA ASP A 185 -12.05 -9.40 -5.14
C ASP A 185 -11.81 -10.87 -5.57
N ARG A 186 -12.88 -11.59 -5.95
CA ARG A 186 -12.78 -12.94 -6.55
C ARG A 186 -12.01 -12.98 -7.88
N ALA A 187 -12.09 -11.94 -8.71
CA ALA A 187 -11.33 -11.86 -9.96
C ALA A 187 -9.83 -11.62 -9.70
N GLU A 188 -9.48 -10.73 -8.77
CA GLU A 188 -8.10 -10.50 -8.35
C GLU A 188 -7.50 -11.73 -7.66
N GLU A 189 -8.25 -12.44 -6.82
CA GLU A 189 -7.82 -13.73 -6.24
C GLU A 189 -7.56 -14.78 -7.33
N ALA A 190 -8.44 -14.88 -8.34
CA ALA A 190 -8.27 -15.80 -9.45
C ALA A 190 -7.07 -15.42 -10.35
N GLU A 191 -6.80 -14.14 -10.55
CA GLU A 191 -5.62 -13.66 -11.27
C GLU A 191 -4.33 -13.97 -10.50
N ARG A 192 -4.26 -13.61 -9.21
CA ARG A 192 -3.12 -13.94 -8.33
C ARG A 192 -2.87 -15.44 -8.24
N ALA A 193 -3.91 -16.27 -8.23
CA ALA A 193 -3.78 -17.73 -8.26
C ALA A 193 -3.17 -18.22 -9.59
N GLN A 194 -3.61 -17.68 -10.74
CA GLN A 194 -3.01 -17.98 -12.04
C GLN A 194 -1.57 -17.50 -12.15
N GLU A 195 -1.22 -16.34 -11.59
CA GLU A 195 0.17 -15.88 -11.53
C GLU A 195 1.05 -16.80 -10.68
N GLN A 196 0.57 -17.24 -9.51
CA GLN A 196 1.28 -18.21 -8.67
C GLN A 196 1.47 -19.57 -9.36
N GLU A 197 0.46 -20.07 -10.07
CA GLU A 197 0.57 -21.30 -10.86
C GLU A 197 1.59 -21.15 -12.00
N ARG A 198 1.53 -20.06 -12.77
CA ARG A 198 2.50 -19.75 -13.84
C ARG A 198 3.92 -19.62 -13.28
N ALA A 199 4.10 -18.95 -12.15
CA ALA A 199 5.39 -18.81 -11.47
C ALA A 199 5.94 -20.16 -11.00
N ARG A 200 5.09 -21.03 -10.43
CA ARG A 200 5.46 -22.40 -10.02
C ARG A 200 5.87 -23.26 -11.22
N LEU A 201 5.11 -23.20 -12.31
CA LEU A 201 5.44 -23.93 -13.55
C LEU A 201 6.75 -23.42 -14.18
N ALA A 202 7.01 -22.11 -14.15
CA ALA A 202 8.26 -21.53 -14.61
C ALA A 202 9.46 -21.93 -13.72
N GLN A 203 9.29 -21.97 -12.39
CA GLN A 203 10.30 -22.49 -11.46
C GLN A 203 10.60 -23.97 -11.72
N GLU A 204 9.58 -24.81 -11.92
CA GLU A 204 9.79 -26.22 -12.22
C GLU A 204 10.50 -26.44 -13.57
N GLN A 205 10.15 -25.65 -14.60
CA GLN A 205 10.86 -25.67 -15.88
C GLN A 205 12.33 -25.24 -15.74
N ALA A 206 12.60 -24.16 -15.00
CA ALA A 206 13.96 -23.70 -14.72
C ALA A 206 14.77 -24.74 -13.93
N GLN A 207 14.18 -25.40 -12.93
CA GLN A 207 14.83 -26.47 -12.17
C GLN A 207 15.12 -27.70 -13.04
N ARG A 208 14.17 -28.13 -13.88
CA ARG A 208 14.36 -29.21 -14.87
C ARG A 208 15.40 -28.86 -15.94
N GLN A 209 15.63 -27.58 -16.22
CA GLN A 209 16.67 -27.13 -17.14
C GLN A 209 18.05 -27.10 -16.44
N ALA A 210 18.16 -26.54 -15.25
CA ALA A 210 19.38 -26.57 -14.45
C ALA A 210 19.86 -28.00 -14.23
N GLU A 211 18.97 -28.94 -13.91
CA GLU A 211 19.34 -30.36 -13.76
C GLU A 211 19.88 -30.99 -15.06
N ARG A 212 19.45 -30.53 -16.24
CA ARG A 212 20.02 -30.97 -17.53
C ARG A 212 21.41 -30.38 -17.73
N GLU A 213 21.58 -29.09 -17.46
CA GLU A 213 22.85 -28.38 -17.59
C GLU A 213 23.91 -28.97 -16.63
N ASP A 214 23.53 -29.30 -15.39
CA ASP A 214 24.35 -30.02 -14.41
C ASP A 214 24.72 -31.43 -14.89
N ARG A 215 23.75 -32.21 -15.40
CA ARG A 215 24.00 -33.56 -15.94
C ARG A 215 24.96 -33.51 -17.14
N GLU A 216 24.80 -32.53 -18.04
CA GLU A 216 25.74 -32.33 -19.14
C GLU A 216 27.12 -31.87 -18.65
N HIS A 217 27.20 -31.00 -17.64
CA HIS A 217 28.46 -30.54 -17.07
C HIS A 217 29.21 -31.70 -16.39
N ALA A 218 28.50 -32.55 -15.64
CA ALA A 218 29.05 -33.77 -15.08
C ALA A 218 29.53 -34.76 -16.16
N ALA A 219 28.79 -34.89 -17.28
CA ALA A 219 29.23 -35.70 -18.41
C ALA A 219 30.48 -35.14 -19.10
N ARG A 220 30.55 -33.81 -19.30
CA ARG A 220 31.74 -33.12 -19.84
C ARG A 220 32.97 -33.36 -18.96
N LEU A 221 32.84 -33.18 -17.64
CA LEU A 221 33.90 -33.47 -16.67
C LEU A 221 34.33 -34.95 -16.67
N ALA A 222 33.39 -35.89 -16.78
CA ALA A 222 33.69 -37.33 -16.81
C ALA A 222 34.47 -37.73 -18.07
N ASP A 223 34.12 -37.17 -19.24
CA ASP A 223 34.86 -37.42 -20.48
C ASP A 223 36.22 -36.71 -20.52
N GLU A 224 36.38 -35.57 -19.86
CA GLU A 224 37.68 -34.93 -19.65
C GLU A 224 38.57 -35.76 -18.71
N ALA A 225 38.02 -36.27 -17.60
CA ALA A 225 38.73 -37.17 -16.70
C ALA A 225 39.21 -38.44 -17.42
N ARG A 226 38.35 -39.08 -18.23
CA ARG A 226 38.72 -40.24 -19.07
C ARG A 226 39.83 -39.92 -20.07
N LYS A 227 39.79 -38.76 -20.73
CA LYS A 227 40.86 -38.32 -21.64
C LYS A 227 42.19 -38.16 -20.90
N ALA A 228 42.17 -37.53 -19.72
CA ALA A 228 43.35 -37.35 -18.88
C ALA A 228 43.91 -38.69 -18.33
N GLU A 229 43.06 -39.68 -18.03
CA GLU A 229 43.49 -41.03 -17.66
C GLU A 229 44.14 -41.76 -18.84
N ILE A 230 43.56 -41.69 -20.04
CA ILE A 230 44.12 -42.26 -21.27
C ILE A 230 45.47 -41.61 -21.62
N GLU A 231 45.61 -40.30 -21.41
CA GLU A 231 46.86 -39.58 -21.61
C GLU A 231 47.95 -40.00 -20.60
N LYS A 232 47.61 -40.06 -19.30
CA LYS A 232 48.51 -40.59 -18.25
C LYS A 232 48.95 -42.03 -18.54
N ALA A 233 48.04 -42.88 -18.99
CA ALA A 233 48.35 -44.27 -19.37
C ALA A 233 49.34 -44.33 -20.55
N ARG A 234 49.17 -43.46 -21.56
CA ARG A 234 50.10 -43.34 -22.70
C ARG A 234 51.47 -42.83 -22.26
N GLU A 235 51.54 -41.86 -21.35
CA GLU A 235 52.81 -41.35 -20.83
C GLU A 235 53.55 -42.40 -19.97
N LEU A 236 52.83 -43.11 -19.10
CA LEU A 236 53.39 -44.24 -18.33
C LEU A 236 53.91 -45.35 -19.25
N ALA A 237 53.20 -45.69 -20.33
CA ALA A 237 53.66 -46.65 -21.33
C ALA A 237 54.92 -46.16 -22.09
N ARG A 238 55.02 -44.86 -22.40
CA ARG A 238 56.22 -44.25 -22.99
C ARG A 238 57.43 -44.38 -22.04
N ILE A 239 57.23 -44.09 -20.75
CA ILE A 239 58.26 -44.20 -19.71
C ILE A 239 58.69 -45.65 -19.48
N ALA A 240 57.75 -46.61 -19.56
CA ALA A 240 58.06 -48.04 -19.46
C ALA A 240 58.96 -48.50 -20.63
N LYS A 241 58.56 -48.19 -21.87
CA LYS A 241 59.34 -48.54 -23.07
C LYS A 241 60.74 -47.93 -23.06
N GLU A 242 60.88 -46.68 -22.59
CA GLU A 242 62.20 -46.05 -22.48
C GLU A 242 63.11 -46.74 -21.44
N LYS A 243 62.55 -47.31 -20.37
CA LYS A 243 63.31 -48.13 -19.41
C LYS A 243 63.77 -49.45 -20.05
N GLU A 244 62.87 -50.15 -20.74
CA GLU A 244 63.20 -51.40 -21.44
C GLU A 244 64.33 -51.20 -22.47
N GLU A 245 64.28 -50.12 -23.25
CA GLU A 245 65.32 -49.79 -24.23
C GLU A 245 66.67 -49.46 -23.57
N ARG A 246 66.64 -48.72 -22.44
CA ARG A 246 67.84 -48.44 -21.63
C ARG A 246 68.43 -49.70 -20.99
N GLU A 247 67.61 -50.70 -20.63
CA GLU A 247 68.06 -51.97 -20.06
C GLU A 247 68.60 -52.92 -21.14
N ALA A 248 67.94 -53.03 -22.30
CA ALA A 248 68.44 -53.76 -23.46
C ALA A 248 69.79 -53.23 -23.96
N ARG A 249 69.98 -51.90 -23.92
CA ARG A 249 71.28 -51.29 -24.22
C ARG A 249 72.37 -51.70 -23.22
N ARG A 250 72.05 -51.72 -21.93
CA ARG A 250 73.00 -52.13 -20.86
C ARG A 250 73.38 -53.61 -20.93
N THR A 251 72.46 -54.50 -21.33
CA THR A 251 72.80 -55.92 -21.52
C THR A 251 73.66 -56.12 -22.77
N ALA A 252 73.38 -55.41 -23.87
CA ALA A 252 74.22 -55.43 -25.06
C ALA A 252 75.65 -54.89 -24.80
N GLU A 253 75.79 -53.81 -24.02
CA GLU A 253 77.09 -53.25 -23.63
C GLU A 253 77.88 -54.23 -22.74
N ARG A 254 77.23 -54.95 -21.81
CA ARG A 254 77.86 -56.01 -21.00
C ARG A 254 78.37 -57.19 -21.84
N LEU A 255 77.56 -57.67 -22.79
CA LEU A 255 77.95 -58.79 -23.66
C LEU A 255 79.17 -58.45 -24.54
N ARG A 256 79.28 -57.20 -25.01
CA ARG A 256 80.46 -56.71 -25.74
C ARG A 256 81.72 -56.71 -24.88
N ALA A 257 81.64 -56.13 -23.68
CA ALA A 257 82.78 -56.10 -22.76
C ALA A 257 83.25 -57.52 -22.37
N GLN A 258 82.32 -58.47 -22.24
CA GLN A 258 82.65 -59.87 -21.93
C GLN A 258 83.37 -60.56 -23.11
N ALA A 259 82.92 -60.33 -24.35
CA ALA A 259 83.59 -60.84 -25.55
C ALA A 259 85.00 -60.22 -25.77
N GLU A 260 85.19 -58.95 -25.43
CA GLU A 260 86.51 -58.29 -25.48
C GLU A 260 87.51 -58.90 -24.47
N ILE A 261 87.03 -59.30 -23.28
CA ILE A 261 87.86 -60.00 -22.29
C ILE A 261 88.27 -61.39 -22.81
N GLU A 262 87.36 -62.19 -23.33
CA GLU A 262 87.68 -63.52 -23.87
C GLU A 262 88.61 -63.49 -25.09
N ALA A 263 88.56 -62.43 -25.89
CA ALA A 263 89.51 -62.20 -26.98
C ALA A 263 90.93 -61.89 -26.43
N ALA A 264 91.01 -60.98 -25.45
CA ALA A 264 92.26 -60.60 -24.81
C ALA A 264 92.93 -61.75 -24.03
N GLU A 265 92.18 -62.74 -23.56
CA GLU A 265 92.75 -63.96 -22.95
C GLU A 265 93.30 -64.92 -24.01
N ARG A 266 92.59 -65.15 -25.12
CA ARG A 266 93.08 -65.96 -26.25
C ARG A 266 94.38 -65.42 -26.85
N ASP A 267 94.50 -64.11 -27.00
CA ASP A 267 95.75 -63.48 -27.48
C ASP A 267 96.94 -63.72 -26.51
N ARG A 268 96.69 -63.67 -25.19
CA ARG A 268 97.71 -63.95 -24.17
C ARG A 268 98.14 -65.41 -24.14
N GLU A 269 97.24 -66.34 -24.44
CA GLU A 269 97.59 -67.77 -24.55
C GLU A 269 98.41 -68.04 -25.81
N ALA A 270 98.02 -67.46 -26.96
CA ALA A 270 98.79 -67.54 -28.19
C ALA A 270 100.21 -66.92 -28.05
N GLU A 271 100.36 -65.83 -27.29
CA GLU A 271 101.68 -65.25 -26.97
C GLU A 271 102.53 -66.19 -26.09
N ARG A 272 101.93 -66.82 -25.07
CA ARG A 272 102.60 -67.82 -24.22
C ARG A 272 103.07 -69.05 -25.00
N GLU A 273 102.26 -69.54 -25.95
CA GLU A 273 102.63 -70.67 -26.79
C GLU A 273 103.79 -70.32 -27.74
N ARG A 274 103.74 -69.15 -28.38
CA ARG A 274 104.86 -68.62 -29.18
C ARG A 274 106.15 -68.50 -28.37
N LEU A 275 106.07 -68.06 -27.11
CA LEU A 275 107.22 -68.00 -26.21
C LEU A 275 107.78 -69.39 -25.86
N ARG A 276 106.93 -70.41 -25.66
CA ARG A 276 107.39 -71.81 -25.46
C ARG A 276 108.12 -72.34 -26.69
N ILE A 277 107.56 -72.17 -27.88
CA ILE A 277 108.18 -72.61 -29.15
C ILE A 277 109.53 -71.91 -29.37
N LYS A 278 109.60 -70.60 -29.08
CA LYS A 278 110.86 -69.83 -29.17
C LYS A 278 111.90 -70.31 -28.16
N ALA A 279 111.51 -70.57 -26.92
CA ALA A 279 112.43 -71.09 -25.90
C ALA A 279 112.97 -72.49 -26.24
N GLU A 280 112.16 -73.37 -26.84
CA GLU A 280 112.62 -74.69 -27.28
C GLU A 280 113.57 -74.59 -28.48
N ALA A 281 113.29 -73.69 -29.44
CA ALA A 281 114.22 -73.40 -30.54
C ALA A 281 115.55 -72.80 -30.04
N GLU A 282 115.50 -71.89 -29.07
CA GLU A 282 116.69 -71.30 -28.44
C GLU A 282 117.49 -72.34 -27.63
N ALA A 283 116.84 -73.31 -26.98
CA ALA A 283 117.52 -74.41 -26.30
C ALA A 283 118.30 -75.31 -27.29
N ARG A 284 117.67 -75.69 -28.42
CA ARG A 284 118.33 -76.47 -29.48
C ARG A 284 119.50 -75.68 -30.09
N ALA A 285 119.29 -74.40 -30.39
CA ALA A 285 120.34 -73.52 -30.88
C ALA A 285 121.49 -73.33 -29.86
N HIS A 286 121.21 -73.32 -28.55
CA HIS A 286 122.24 -73.25 -27.53
C HIS A 286 123.09 -74.54 -27.49
N GLU A 287 122.52 -75.71 -27.74
CA GLU A 287 123.28 -76.96 -27.77
C GLU A 287 124.23 -77.03 -28.98
N GLU A 288 123.78 -76.62 -30.17
CA GLU A 288 124.64 -76.49 -31.36
C GLU A 288 125.71 -75.41 -31.17
N ASN A 289 125.36 -74.27 -30.57
CA ASN A 289 126.29 -73.17 -30.32
C ASN A 289 127.35 -73.55 -29.25
N GLU A 290 127.05 -74.38 -28.25
CA GLU A 290 128.08 -74.93 -27.35
C GLU A 290 129.05 -75.89 -28.07
N ARG A 291 128.57 -76.67 -29.05
CA ARG A 291 129.46 -77.50 -29.90
C ARG A 291 130.37 -76.61 -30.77
N ALA A 292 129.83 -75.52 -31.33
CA ALA A 292 130.61 -74.54 -32.09
C ALA A 292 131.60 -73.73 -31.21
N LYS A 293 131.21 -73.29 -30.02
CA LYS A 293 132.07 -72.54 -29.08
C LYS A 293 133.30 -73.33 -28.65
N ARG A 294 133.22 -74.66 -28.52
CA ARG A 294 134.40 -75.52 -28.26
C ARG A 294 135.43 -75.51 -29.38
N GLN A 295 135.04 -75.12 -30.60
CA GLN A 295 135.96 -74.90 -31.73
C GLN A 295 136.37 -73.41 -31.83
N ALA A 296 135.45 -72.48 -31.59
CA ALA A 296 135.69 -71.03 -31.71
C ALA A 296 136.44 -70.39 -30.51
N ALA A 297 136.51 -71.05 -29.34
CA ALA A 297 137.20 -70.53 -28.15
C ALA A 297 138.72 -70.32 -28.31
N ALA A 298 139.31 -70.71 -29.46
CA ALA A 298 140.66 -70.35 -29.84
C ALA A 298 140.82 -68.87 -30.25
N GLU A 299 139.75 -68.18 -30.69
CA GLU A 299 139.87 -66.85 -31.29
C GLU A 299 139.05 -65.74 -30.58
N ARG A 300 139.78 -64.83 -29.93
CA ARG A 300 139.50 -63.38 -29.76
C ARG A 300 138.10 -63.01 -29.22
N ARG A 301 137.97 -62.75 -27.91
CA ARG A 301 138.20 -61.40 -27.31
C ARG A 301 137.99 -60.21 -28.27
N THR A 302 136.86 -59.47 -28.17
CA THR A 302 136.80 -57.99 -27.88
C THR A 302 135.39 -57.37 -27.85
N ARG A 303 135.17 -56.41 -26.91
CA ARG A 303 134.21 -55.26 -26.90
C ARG A 303 132.68 -55.44 -26.74
N ALA A 304 132.03 -54.32 -26.35
CA ALA A 304 130.60 -54.04 -25.99
C ALA A 304 130.43 -52.47 -25.89
N PRO A 305 129.38 -51.80 -25.32
CA PRO A 305 127.90 -52.02 -25.14
C PRO A 305 127.00 -50.75 -25.47
N GLN A 306 125.67 -50.69 -25.10
CA GLN A 306 124.86 -49.53 -24.52
C GLN A 306 123.28 -49.46 -24.82
N THR A 307 122.47 -48.65 -24.07
CA THR A 307 120.94 -48.55 -23.96
C THR A 307 120.44 -47.13 -23.46
N PRO A 308 119.25 -46.76 -22.83
CA PRO A 308 117.83 -47.28 -22.62
C PRO A 308 116.57 -46.26 -22.54
N VAL A 309 115.28 -46.75 -22.44
CA VAL A 309 113.96 -46.17 -21.92
C VAL A 309 113.27 -44.89 -22.57
N ARG A 310 112.08 -44.26 -22.22
CA ARG A 310 111.10 -44.22 -21.05
C ARG A 310 109.68 -43.50 -21.25
N HIS A 311 108.60 -43.88 -20.51
CA HIS A 311 107.30 -43.16 -20.10
C HIS A 311 106.23 -42.65 -21.16
N SER A 312 105.00 -42.08 -20.93
CA SER A 312 104.20 -41.44 -19.80
C SER A 312 102.61 -41.47 -19.94
N ARG A 313 101.79 -40.67 -19.17
CA ARG A 313 100.26 -40.55 -19.14
C ARG A 313 99.67 -39.08 -18.90
N PRO A 314 98.53 -38.73 -18.18
CA PRO A 314 97.10 -38.42 -18.62
C PRO A 314 96.31 -37.16 -18.00
N ALA A 315 94.93 -37.05 -18.15
CA ALA A 315 93.85 -36.41 -17.26
C ALA A 315 93.49 -34.85 -17.28
N SER A 316 92.35 -34.24 -16.79
CA SER A 316 90.87 -34.57 -16.56
C SER A 316 89.91 -33.43 -15.96
N GLU A 317 88.59 -33.35 -16.36
CA GLU A 317 87.30 -32.94 -15.64
C GLU A 317 86.77 -31.50 -15.16
N SER A 318 85.40 -31.33 -15.12
CA SER A 318 84.42 -30.55 -14.21
C SER A 318 84.31 -28.98 -14.06
N ALA A 319 83.27 -28.29 -13.45
CA ALA A 319 81.75 -28.36 -13.35
C ALA A 319 81.02 -27.20 -12.50
N SER A 320 79.66 -26.99 -12.60
CA SER A 320 78.62 -26.36 -11.64
C SER A 320 78.31 -24.80 -11.53
N LYS A 321 77.23 -24.18 -10.90
CA LYS A 321 75.76 -24.46 -10.57
C LYS A 321 74.94 -23.43 -9.64
N LYS A 322 73.76 -22.83 -10.06
CA LYS A 322 72.56 -22.22 -9.26
C LYS A 322 72.64 -20.84 -8.47
N GLN A 323 71.61 -20.08 -7.94
CA GLN A 323 70.08 -20.08 -7.85
C GLN A 323 69.24 -18.69 -7.89
N LEU A 324 68.28 -18.34 -6.95
CA LEU A 324 67.03 -17.47 -7.15
C LEU A 324 66.19 -17.01 -5.86
N VAL A 325 65.43 -15.86 -5.81
CA VAL A 325 64.32 -15.43 -4.81
C VAL A 325 63.49 -14.11 -5.13
N SER A 326 62.30 -13.76 -4.48
CA SER A 326 61.48 -12.46 -4.61
C SER A 326 60.32 -12.16 -3.55
N THR A 327 59.63 -10.97 -3.51
CA THR A 327 58.52 -10.52 -2.52
C THR A 327 57.51 -9.35 -2.93
N SER A 328 56.49 -8.95 -2.09
CA SER A 328 55.28 -8.10 -2.41
C SER A 328 54.65 -7.19 -1.27
N ILE A 329 53.73 -6.23 -1.59
CA ILE A 329 52.98 -5.28 -0.65
C ILE A 329 51.52 -4.93 -1.14
N SER A 330 50.62 -4.45 -0.25
CA SER A 330 49.18 -4.08 -0.42
C SER A 330 48.85 -2.56 -0.26
N ASP A 331 47.62 -2.09 -0.56
CA ASP A 331 47.04 -0.84 0.04
C ASP A 331 45.47 -0.72 -0.02
N SER A 332 44.88 0.30 0.62
CA SER A 332 43.43 0.54 0.82
C SER A 332 43.03 2.04 0.70
N ARG A 333 41.73 2.38 0.49
CA ARG A 333 41.22 3.77 0.59
C ARG A 333 39.72 3.89 0.92
N ALA A 334 39.33 5.02 1.52
CA ALA A 334 37.97 5.32 1.99
C ALA A 334 37.40 6.62 1.36
N SER A 335 36.09 6.86 1.54
CA SER A 335 35.35 8.04 1.02
C SER A 335 34.30 8.53 2.01
N ASN A 336 34.06 9.85 2.04
CA ASN A 336 32.98 10.49 2.80
C ASN A 336 31.59 9.98 2.39
N ARG A 337 30.63 10.08 3.32
CA ARG A 337 29.23 9.71 3.13
C ARG A 337 28.33 10.63 3.96
N GLU A 338 27.34 11.25 3.34
CA GLU A 338 26.34 12.05 4.04
C GLU A 338 25.42 11.17 4.89
N GLU A 339 25.03 11.66 6.06
CA GLU A 339 24.32 10.90 7.08
C GLU A 339 22.82 10.78 6.76
N ARG A 340 22.46 9.76 5.96
CA ARG A 340 21.08 9.49 5.56
C ARG A 340 20.22 9.11 6.78
N ILE A 341 19.26 9.98 7.13
CA ILE A 341 18.22 9.69 8.13
C ILE A 341 17.58 8.31 7.85
N PRO A 342 17.55 7.39 8.84
CA PRO A 342 16.97 6.06 8.71
C PRO A 342 15.55 6.05 8.13
N ARG A 343 15.16 4.92 7.53
CA ARG A 343 13.82 4.78 6.93
C ARG A 343 12.72 4.81 8.00
N GLU A 344 12.96 4.17 9.14
CA GLU A 344 12.02 4.13 10.28
C GLU A 344 11.72 5.53 10.84
N VAL A 345 12.75 6.35 11.10
CA VAL A 345 12.58 7.73 11.61
C VAL A 345 11.70 8.56 10.67
N ARG A 346 11.91 8.42 9.35
CA ARG A 346 11.09 9.10 8.33
C ARG A 346 9.71 8.49 8.10
N ALA A 347 9.42 7.31 8.65
CA ALA A 347 8.08 6.74 8.70
C ALA A 347 7.33 7.27 9.95
N ALA A 348 7.96 7.23 11.11
CA ALA A 348 7.41 7.78 12.36
C ALA A 348 7.04 9.28 12.22
N GLN A 349 7.94 10.08 11.63
CA GLN A 349 7.67 11.50 11.33
C GLN A 349 6.48 11.74 10.39
N ARG A 350 6.09 10.75 9.57
CA ARG A 350 4.92 10.85 8.68
C ARG A 350 3.63 10.49 9.40
N ASP A 351 3.64 9.43 10.20
CA ASP A 351 2.47 8.98 10.96
C ASP A 351 2.10 10.04 12.02
N GLN A 352 3.09 10.61 12.72
CA GLN A 352 2.87 11.71 13.67
C GLN A 352 2.22 12.94 12.98
N ALA A 353 2.76 13.39 11.85
CA ALA A 353 2.21 14.53 11.11
C ALA A 353 0.82 14.25 10.50
N GLU A 354 0.49 12.99 10.23
CA GLU A 354 -0.87 12.57 9.83
C GLU A 354 -1.83 12.61 11.02
N ARG A 355 -1.42 12.15 12.21
CA ARG A 355 -2.22 12.24 13.44
C ARG A 355 -2.47 13.68 13.87
N GLU A 356 -1.47 14.56 13.80
CA GLU A 356 -1.61 15.99 14.10
C GLU A 356 -2.55 16.70 13.11
N ALA A 357 -2.48 16.36 11.82
CA ALA A 357 -3.42 16.87 10.82
C ALA A 357 -4.84 16.28 11.00
N ALA A 358 -4.97 15.03 11.45
CA ALA A 358 -6.26 14.41 11.76
C ALA A 358 -6.91 15.04 12.99
N ALA A 359 -6.16 15.24 14.08
CA ALA A 359 -6.64 15.90 15.29
C ALA A 359 -7.17 17.32 15.01
N ALA A 360 -6.45 18.11 14.22
CA ALA A 360 -6.92 19.42 13.78
C ALA A 360 -8.26 19.34 13.01
N LEU A 361 -8.40 18.36 12.09
CA LEU A 361 -9.63 18.16 11.32
C LEU A 361 -10.82 17.70 12.19
N LEU A 362 -10.58 16.92 13.26
CA LEU A 362 -11.63 16.50 14.21
C LEU A 362 -12.10 17.65 15.11
N ASP A 363 -11.23 18.61 15.43
CA ASP A 363 -11.57 19.86 16.12
C ASP A 363 -12.28 20.91 15.22
N ASP A 364 -12.66 20.56 13.99
CA ASP A 364 -13.14 21.47 12.93
C ASP A 364 -12.16 22.63 12.60
N ARG A 365 -10.87 22.43 12.88
CA ARG A 365 -9.79 23.39 12.59
C ARG A 365 -9.12 23.03 11.27
N ALA A 366 -9.11 23.95 10.31
CA ALA A 366 -8.38 23.75 9.06
C ALA A 366 -6.85 23.75 9.30
N PRO A 367 -6.13 22.63 9.10
CA PRO A 367 -4.68 22.60 9.30
C PRO A 367 -3.94 23.37 8.20
N ASP A 368 -3.00 24.23 8.60
CA ASP A 368 -2.16 25.00 7.68
C ASP A 368 -1.00 24.12 7.16
N PRO A 369 -0.91 23.86 5.83
CA PRO A 369 0.15 23.03 5.25
C PRO A 369 1.54 23.64 5.41
N VAL A 370 1.67 24.97 5.46
CA VAL A 370 2.94 25.69 5.62
C VAL A 370 3.45 25.50 7.05
N GLN A 371 2.59 25.67 8.05
CA GLN A 371 2.95 25.46 9.45
C GLN A 371 3.28 23.99 9.73
N LEU A 372 2.48 23.05 9.21
CA LEU A 372 2.73 21.62 9.35
C LEU A 372 4.06 21.21 8.68
N ALA A 373 4.34 21.67 7.46
CA ALA A 373 5.63 21.38 6.80
C ALA A 373 6.82 21.98 7.58
N LYS A 374 6.68 23.22 8.08
CA LYS A 374 7.70 23.92 8.85
C LYS A 374 8.03 23.23 10.17
N ALA A 375 7.03 22.70 10.88
CA ALA A 375 7.24 21.98 12.15
C ALA A 375 8.17 20.77 12.01
N TYR A 376 8.15 20.10 10.84
CA TYR A 376 8.98 18.93 10.53
C TYR A 376 10.26 19.27 9.76
N GLY A 377 10.54 20.55 9.47
CA GLY A 377 11.68 20.99 8.67
C GLY A 377 11.60 20.57 7.19
N LEU A 378 10.40 20.39 6.65
CA LEU A 378 10.14 19.90 5.30
C LEU A 378 9.49 20.96 4.41
N GLY A 379 9.48 20.71 3.09
CA GLY A 379 8.90 21.63 2.10
C GLY A 379 7.37 21.66 2.14
N GLU A 380 6.78 22.82 1.83
CA GLU A 380 5.34 23.11 1.89
C GLU A 380 4.43 22.05 1.23
N THR A 381 4.86 21.49 0.09
CA THR A 381 4.13 20.42 -0.62
C THR A 381 3.91 19.17 0.24
N TRP A 382 4.86 18.85 1.13
CA TRP A 382 4.77 17.69 2.03
C TRP A 382 3.67 17.86 3.08
N GLY A 383 3.50 19.06 3.64
CA GLY A 383 2.42 19.35 4.59
C GLY A 383 1.04 19.15 3.95
N GLY A 384 0.87 19.64 2.72
CA GLY A 384 -0.33 19.38 1.91
C GLY A 384 -0.58 17.88 1.64
N ASP A 385 0.47 17.08 1.43
CA ASP A 385 0.36 15.63 1.29
C ASP A 385 0.04 14.90 2.60
N ARG A 386 0.45 15.41 3.76
CA ARG A 386 0.06 14.83 5.06
C ARG A 386 -1.41 15.10 5.38
N ILE A 387 -1.90 16.32 5.13
CA ILE A 387 -3.32 16.67 5.32
C ILE A 387 -4.23 15.84 4.40
N ARG A 388 -3.81 15.60 3.15
CA ARG A 388 -4.51 14.69 2.22
C ARG A 388 -4.51 13.22 2.70
N ALA A 389 -3.41 12.75 3.29
CA ALA A 389 -3.33 11.40 3.85
C ALA A 389 -4.20 11.26 5.11
N ALA A 390 -4.13 12.20 6.04
CA ALA A 390 -4.95 12.22 7.26
C ALA A 390 -6.46 12.19 6.96
N ARG A 391 -6.94 13.04 6.05
CA ARG A 391 -8.35 13.04 5.61
C ARG A 391 -8.76 11.74 4.93
N ARG A 392 -7.84 11.05 4.25
CA ARG A 392 -8.09 9.73 3.67
C ARG A 392 -8.22 8.66 4.75
N ARG A 393 -7.29 8.60 5.70
CA ARG A 393 -7.30 7.59 6.78
C ARG A 393 -8.55 7.73 7.65
N LEU A 394 -8.94 8.95 8.01
CA LEU A 394 -10.23 9.24 8.67
C LEU A 394 -11.48 8.81 7.88
N ALA A 395 -11.37 8.43 6.61
CA ALA A 395 -12.48 7.99 5.75
C ALA A 395 -12.34 6.56 5.21
N GLU A 396 -11.20 5.89 5.44
CA GLU A 396 -10.84 4.58 4.87
C GLU A 396 -10.30 3.58 5.91
N GLU A 397 -9.93 4.00 7.13
CA GLU A 397 -9.26 3.17 8.16
C GLU A 397 -10.07 3.14 9.47
N ASP A 398 -10.86 2.07 9.66
CA ASP A 398 -11.69 1.85 10.86
C ASP A 398 -10.84 1.91 12.15
N GLY A 399 -11.28 2.72 13.12
CA GLY A 399 -10.59 2.93 14.40
C GLY A 399 -9.40 3.90 14.35
N PHE A 400 -9.05 4.48 13.20
CA PHE A 400 -8.02 5.53 13.13
C PHE A 400 -8.45 6.80 13.87
N GLU A 401 -9.74 7.15 13.82
CA GLU A 401 -10.33 8.27 14.58
C GLU A 401 -10.18 8.07 16.10
N ASP A 402 -10.60 6.91 16.62
CA ASP A 402 -10.45 6.56 18.05
C ASP A 402 -8.98 6.63 18.50
N ALA A 403 -8.05 6.13 17.66
CA ALA A 403 -6.62 6.14 17.95
C ALA A 403 -5.99 7.55 17.89
N VAL A 404 -6.59 8.50 17.17
CA VAL A 404 -6.19 9.92 17.19
C VAL A 404 -6.75 10.60 18.44
N ILE A 405 -8.03 10.38 18.76
CA ILE A 405 -8.70 10.93 19.95
C ILE A 405 -7.98 10.47 21.24
N ALA A 406 -7.65 9.17 21.35
CA ALA A 406 -6.90 8.62 22.47
C ALA A 406 -5.53 9.30 22.66
N ALA A 407 -4.77 9.48 21.56
CA ALA A 407 -3.46 10.12 21.61
C ALA A 407 -3.54 11.61 22.02
N VAL A 408 -4.58 12.34 21.60
CA VAL A 408 -4.81 13.73 22.02
C VAL A 408 -5.16 13.81 23.51
N LEU A 409 -5.93 12.85 24.03
CA LEU A 409 -6.25 12.76 25.46
C LEU A 409 -5.04 12.40 26.32
N GLU A 410 -4.18 11.46 25.88
CA GLU A 410 -2.94 11.11 26.58
C GLU A 410 -1.93 12.26 26.65
N VAL A 411 -1.87 13.13 25.63
CA VAL A 411 -1.02 14.33 25.61
C VAL A 411 -1.60 15.49 26.44
N SER A 412 -2.86 15.38 26.87
CA SER A 412 -3.58 16.40 27.64
C SER A 412 -3.67 16.10 29.15
N ALA A 413 -2.99 15.06 29.63
CA ALA A 413 -3.04 14.53 31.00
C ALA A 413 -1.71 14.70 31.77
#